data_AF-A0A6G1EMZ4-F1
#
_entry.id   AF-A0A6G1EMZ4-F1
#
_cell.length_a   1.000
_cell.length_b   1.000
_cell.length_c   1.000
_cell.angle_alpha   90.00
_cell.angle_beta   90.00
_cell.angle_gamma   90.00
#
_symmetry.space_group_name_H-M   'P 1'
#
loop_
_entity.id
_entity.type
_entity.pdbx_description
1 polymer ?
#
loop_
_entity_poly.entity_id
_entity_poly.type
_entity_poly.pdbx_seq_one_letter_code
_entity_poly.pdbx_strand_id
1 'polypeptide(L)'
;PVLRRAVVSAGAGGRDTDDDARAVGHRPRARAAPQRAVPARVPPQRRQARRRRPHRPAAVIRAALAGALADYPPFAGRFVDSLLARDACVACTGEGAWFVEAATDCSLDDVNGLEYPLMISEEELLPAPEDGVHPTSIPVMMQVTEFTCGGFILGLVAVHTLADGLGVAQFITAIAEHARGVDKPKVAPVWDRALIPNPPKLPPGPPPSFQSFGFQHFSTDVTSDRIAHVKAEYFQTFGQYCSTFDVATAKVWQARIRAIGYNPETQVHVCFFANTRHLRTQVLPKDGGYYGNCFYLLTSIC
;
A
#
# COMPACT_ATOMS: atom_id res chain seq x y z
N PRO A 1 -13.77 19.25 2.88
CA PRO A 1 -14.14 17.88 2.47
C PRO A 1 -14.62 17.07 3.68
N VAL A 2 -15.79 16.45 3.58
CA VAL A 2 -16.33 15.56 4.62
C VAL A 2 -16.07 14.12 4.22
N LEU A 3 -15.29 13.40 5.03
CA LEU A 3 -14.97 11.99 4.83
C LEU A 3 -15.96 11.09 5.58
N ARG A 4 -16.58 10.14 4.88
CA ARG A 4 -17.36 9.05 5.52
C ARG A 4 -16.54 7.78 5.49
N ARG A 5 -16.49 7.02 6.61
CA ARG A 5 -15.73 5.78 6.75
C ARG A 5 -16.64 4.61 7.14
N ALA A 6 -16.38 3.44 6.57
CA ALA A 6 -16.92 2.16 6.99
C ALA A 6 -15.78 1.14 7.09
N VAL A 7 -15.67 0.46 8.22
CA VAL A 7 -14.68 -0.60 8.44
C VAL A 7 -15.24 -1.92 7.94
N VAL A 8 -14.46 -2.64 7.15
CA VAL A 8 -14.78 -4.00 6.71
C VAL A 8 -13.54 -4.88 6.86
N SER A 9 -13.70 -6.14 7.25
CA SER A 9 -12.58 -7.08 7.28
C SER A 9 -12.33 -7.66 5.87
N ALA A 10 -11.05 -7.80 5.50
CA ALA A 10 -10.64 -8.52 4.30
C ALA A 10 -10.01 -9.86 4.72
N GLY A 11 -10.83 -10.91 4.81
CA GLY A 11 -10.40 -12.27 5.17
C GLY A 11 -9.92 -13.08 3.97
N ALA A 12 -9.01 -14.04 4.20
CA ALA A 12 -8.44 -14.92 3.17
C ALA A 12 -9.39 -16.05 2.69
N GLY A 13 -10.71 -15.90 2.86
CA GLY A 13 -11.70 -16.93 2.55
C GLY A 13 -12.97 -16.32 1.96
N GLY A 14 -13.14 -16.43 0.64
CA GLY A 14 -14.35 -15.99 -0.04
C GLY A 14 -15.55 -16.85 0.32
N ARG A 15 -16.51 -16.26 1.03
CA ARG A 15 -17.94 -16.64 1.01
C ARG A 15 -18.75 -15.48 1.62
N ASP A 16 -19.20 -14.57 0.77
CA ASP A 16 -20.31 -13.67 1.09
C ASP A 16 -21.57 -14.55 1.29
N THR A 17 -22.12 -14.58 2.50
CA THR A 17 -23.45 -15.14 2.75
C THR A 17 -24.48 -14.02 2.61
N ASP A 18 -25.15 -13.96 1.46
CA ASP A 18 -26.38 -13.17 1.26
C ASP A 18 -27.52 -13.82 2.06
N ASP A 19 -28.03 -13.10 3.06
CA ASP A 19 -29.24 -13.44 3.82
C ASP A 19 -30.48 -12.97 3.03
N ASP A 20 -31.19 -13.90 2.39
CA ASP A 20 -32.41 -13.63 1.62
C ASP A 20 -33.66 -14.01 2.45
N ALA A 21 -34.33 -12.99 3.01
CA ALA A 21 -35.56 -13.13 3.78
C ALA A 21 -36.74 -13.56 2.88
N ARG A 22 -37.26 -14.77 3.12
CA ARG A 22 -38.49 -15.29 2.48
C ARG A 22 -39.74 -14.67 3.08
N ALA A 23 -40.59 -14.07 2.24
CA ALA A 23 -41.98 -13.79 2.54
C ALA A 23 -42.93 -14.74 1.80
N VAL A 24 -43.88 -15.30 2.54
CA VAL A 24 -44.90 -16.28 2.16
C VAL A 24 -46.08 -15.59 1.48
N GLY A 25 -46.67 -16.21 0.45
CA GLY A 25 -47.90 -15.73 -0.19
C GLY A 25 -48.62 -16.79 -1.03
N HIS A 26 -49.91 -16.98 -0.72
CA HIS A 26 -50.83 -18.04 -1.13
C HIS A 26 -51.13 -18.21 -2.64
N ARG A 27 -51.43 -19.46 -3.04
CA ARG A 27 -52.20 -19.84 -4.26
C ARG A 27 -53.71 -19.58 -4.08
N PRO A 28 -54.48 -19.42 -5.18
CA PRO A 28 -55.38 -20.52 -5.54
C PRO A 28 -55.60 -20.83 -7.05
N ARG A 29 -55.94 -22.12 -7.25
CA ARG A 29 -56.68 -22.89 -8.28
C ARG A 29 -57.08 -22.33 -9.67
N ALA A 30 -56.60 -23.06 -10.69
CA ALA A 30 -57.28 -23.82 -11.78
C ALA A 30 -58.43 -23.28 -12.67
N ARG A 31 -58.10 -23.29 -13.98
CA ARG A 31 -58.83 -23.70 -15.22
C ARG A 31 -60.01 -22.88 -15.78
N ALA A 32 -59.80 -22.33 -16.99
CA ALA A 32 -60.60 -22.56 -18.21
C ALA A 32 -59.87 -22.03 -19.46
N ALA A 33 -60.00 -22.71 -20.61
CA ALA A 33 -59.57 -22.26 -21.95
C ALA A 33 -60.47 -22.96 -23.00
N PRO A 34 -60.52 -22.54 -24.29
CA PRO A 34 -60.02 -21.30 -24.92
C PRO A 34 -61.07 -20.59 -25.80
N GLN A 35 -60.83 -19.33 -26.16
CA GLN A 35 -61.39 -18.73 -27.38
C GLN A 35 -60.24 -18.15 -28.23
N ARG A 36 -60.26 -18.47 -29.53
CA ARG A 36 -59.24 -18.10 -30.53
C ARG A 36 -59.22 -16.58 -30.74
N ALA A 37 -58.09 -15.94 -30.46
CA ALA A 37 -57.80 -14.56 -30.82
C ALA A 37 -56.62 -14.49 -31.80
N VAL A 38 -56.74 -13.61 -32.79
CA VAL A 38 -55.81 -13.32 -33.89
C VAL A 38 -54.48 -12.77 -33.33
N PRO A 39 -53.29 -13.14 -33.86
CA PRO A 39 -52.02 -12.78 -33.24
C PRO A 39 -51.69 -11.30 -33.44
N ALA A 40 -51.64 -10.54 -32.34
CA ALA A 40 -51.02 -9.21 -32.32
C ALA A 40 -49.49 -9.36 -32.35
N ARG A 41 -48.83 -8.58 -33.22
CA ARG A 41 -47.37 -8.50 -33.33
C ARG A 41 -46.75 -8.08 -31.99
N VAL A 42 -45.97 -8.96 -31.39
CA VAL A 42 -45.12 -8.68 -30.22
C VAL A 42 -43.93 -7.83 -30.69
N PRO A 43 -43.72 -6.62 -30.14
CA PRO A 43 -42.51 -5.85 -30.46
C PRO A 43 -41.29 -6.57 -29.87
N PRO A 44 -40.12 -6.52 -30.53
CA PRO A 44 -38.95 -7.26 -30.09
C PRO A 44 -38.56 -6.81 -28.68
N GLN A 45 -38.53 -7.75 -27.73
CA GLN A 45 -37.91 -7.54 -26.43
C GLN A 45 -36.45 -7.15 -26.68
N ARG A 46 -36.15 -5.86 -26.55
CA ARG A 46 -34.78 -5.38 -26.37
C ARG A 46 -34.21 -6.18 -25.21
N ARG A 47 -33.27 -7.10 -25.51
CA ARG A 47 -32.37 -7.65 -24.50
C ARG A 47 -31.74 -6.44 -23.82
N GLN A 48 -32.24 -6.10 -22.64
CA GLN A 48 -31.50 -5.24 -21.73
C GLN A 48 -30.24 -6.04 -21.43
N ALA A 49 -29.14 -5.68 -22.10
CA ALA A 49 -27.82 -6.00 -21.60
C ALA A 49 -27.86 -5.56 -20.14
N ARG A 50 -27.78 -6.52 -19.21
CA ARG A 50 -27.53 -6.23 -17.80
C ARG A 50 -26.30 -5.34 -17.79
N ARG A 51 -26.50 -4.03 -17.69
CA ARG A 51 -25.43 -3.10 -17.38
C ARG A 51 -24.92 -3.58 -16.04
N ARG A 52 -23.78 -4.28 -16.03
CA ARG A 52 -23.07 -4.60 -14.80
C ARG A 52 -22.92 -3.27 -14.08
N ARG A 53 -23.44 -3.18 -12.84
CA ARG A 53 -23.16 -2.02 -12.00
C ARG A 53 -21.64 -1.84 -12.01
N PRO A 54 -21.11 -0.61 -12.19
CA PRO A 54 -19.68 -0.41 -12.06
C PRO A 54 -19.28 -0.95 -10.69
N HIS A 55 -18.34 -1.90 -10.67
CA HIS A 55 -17.84 -2.43 -9.42
C HIS A 55 -17.18 -1.27 -8.68
N ARG A 56 -17.65 -1.00 -7.45
CA ARG A 56 -17.06 0.05 -6.62
C ARG A 56 -15.57 -0.26 -6.42
N PRO A 57 -14.65 0.71 -6.59
CA PRO A 57 -13.22 0.51 -6.39
C PRO A 57 -12.90 -0.24 -5.09
N ALA A 58 -13.56 0.15 -3.99
CA ALA A 58 -13.37 -0.50 -2.70
C ALA A 58 -13.69 -2.00 -2.72
N ALA A 59 -14.80 -2.41 -3.35
CA ALA A 59 -15.19 -3.81 -3.44
C ALA A 59 -14.22 -4.64 -4.29
N VAL A 60 -13.73 -4.10 -5.41
CA VAL A 60 -12.74 -4.76 -6.27
C VAL A 60 -11.43 -4.96 -5.52
N ILE A 61 -10.93 -3.90 -4.88
CA ILE A 61 -9.66 -3.91 -4.16
C ILE A 61 -9.74 -4.82 -2.94
N ARG A 62 -10.86 -4.82 -2.21
CA ARG A 62 -11.09 -5.72 -1.06
C ARG A 62 -11.03 -7.18 -1.46
N ALA A 63 -11.72 -7.55 -2.55
CA ALA A 63 -11.68 -8.91 -3.08
C ALA A 63 -10.28 -9.30 -3.56
N ALA A 64 -9.57 -8.37 -4.21
CA ALA A 64 -8.22 -8.60 -4.67
C ALA A 64 -7.20 -8.71 -3.52
N LEU A 65 -7.37 -7.93 -2.46
CA LEU A 65 -6.60 -8.01 -1.24
C LEU A 65 -6.77 -9.38 -0.58
N ALA A 66 -8.00 -9.91 -0.51
CA ALA A 66 -8.24 -11.26 0.01
C ALA A 66 -7.48 -12.34 -0.78
N GLY A 67 -7.43 -12.23 -2.11
CA GLY A 67 -6.62 -13.10 -2.97
C GLY A 67 -5.12 -12.98 -2.66
N ALA A 68 -4.59 -11.76 -2.64
CA ALA A 68 -3.18 -11.53 -2.33
C ALA A 68 -2.79 -11.99 -0.92
N LEU A 69 -3.67 -11.85 0.08
CA LEU A 69 -3.43 -12.35 1.43
C LEU A 69 -3.31 -13.89 1.49
N ALA A 70 -3.96 -14.61 0.58
CA ALA A 70 -3.78 -16.06 0.47
C ALA A 70 -2.38 -16.43 -0.05
N ASP A 71 -1.81 -15.62 -0.95
CA ASP A 71 -0.43 -15.80 -1.42
C ASP A 71 0.61 -15.31 -0.39
N TYR A 72 0.23 -14.35 0.46
CA TYR A 72 1.07 -13.77 1.50
C TYR A 72 0.51 -14.01 2.92
N PRO A 73 0.47 -15.26 3.42
CA PRO A 73 -0.12 -15.57 4.73
C PRO A 73 0.38 -14.71 5.90
N PRO A 74 1.67 -14.31 5.98
CA PRO A 74 2.14 -13.42 7.06
C PRO A 74 1.45 -12.06 7.10
N PHE A 75 0.98 -11.52 5.97
CA PHE A 75 0.23 -10.25 5.97
C PHE A 75 -1.22 -10.41 6.48
N ALA A 76 -1.74 -11.63 6.54
CA ALA A 76 -3.04 -11.95 7.14
C ALA A 76 -2.93 -12.41 8.61
N GLY A 77 -1.74 -12.34 9.20
CA GLY A 77 -1.44 -12.82 10.55
C GLY A 77 -1.54 -11.74 11.63
N ARG A 78 -0.94 -12.04 12.78
CA ARG A 78 -0.70 -11.10 13.90
C ARG A 78 0.71 -11.27 14.42
N PHE A 79 1.32 -10.17 14.85
CA PHE A 79 2.60 -10.28 15.55
C PHE A 79 2.39 -10.95 16.91
N VAL A 80 3.27 -11.91 17.21
CA VAL A 80 3.35 -12.59 18.50
C VAL A 80 4.51 -11.95 19.27
N ASP A 81 4.31 -11.77 20.57
CA ASP A 81 5.22 -11.05 21.46
C ASP A 81 5.37 -9.56 21.12
N SER A 82 6.08 -8.82 21.97
CA SER A 82 6.39 -7.41 21.69
C SER A 82 7.32 -7.32 20.48
N LEU A 83 7.08 -6.36 19.58
CA LEU A 83 8.06 -6.01 18.53
C LEU A 83 9.41 -5.54 19.10
N LEU A 84 9.46 -5.22 20.39
CA LEU A 84 10.68 -4.89 21.13
C LEU A 84 11.39 -6.15 21.68
N ALA A 85 10.79 -7.33 21.56
CA ALA A 85 11.43 -8.59 21.87
C ALA A 85 12.56 -8.87 20.87
N ARG A 86 13.50 -9.72 21.29
CA ARG A 86 14.72 -10.06 20.52
C ARG A 86 14.42 -10.59 19.12
N ASP A 87 13.35 -11.37 18.98
CA ASP A 87 12.94 -12.03 17.74
C ASP A 87 11.46 -11.70 17.49
N ALA A 88 11.19 -10.91 16.44
CA ALA A 88 9.82 -10.59 16.04
C ALA A 88 9.20 -11.76 15.26
N CYS A 89 8.07 -12.27 15.76
CA CYS A 89 7.36 -13.40 15.15
C CYS A 89 5.99 -12.94 14.63
N VAL A 90 5.52 -13.56 13.55
CA VAL A 90 4.16 -13.37 13.04
C VAL A 90 3.45 -14.72 13.00
N ALA A 91 2.39 -14.85 13.79
CA ALA A 91 1.49 -15.98 13.68
C ALA A 91 0.60 -15.77 12.47
N CYS A 92 0.62 -16.72 11.52
CA CYS A 92 -0.26 -16.70 10.35
C CYS A 92 -1.68 -17.17 10.75
N THR A 93 -2.37 -16.36 11.54
CA THR A 93 -3.71 -16.66 12.09
C THR A 93 -4.82 -16.62 11.05
N GLY A 94 -4.59 -15.95 9.92
CA GLY A 94 -5.59 -15.82 8.85
C GLY A 94 -6.69 -14.82 9.16
N GLU A 95 -6.56 -14.02 10.23
CA GLU A 95 -7.51 -12.97 10.60
C GLU A 95 -7.60 -11.84 9.56
N GLY A 96 -6.65 -11.77 8.62
CA GLY A 96 -6.70 -10.87 7.48
C GLY A 96 -6.20 -9.46 7.78
N ALA A 97 -6.40 -8.57 6.81
CA ALA A 97 -6.02 -7.18 6.87
C ALA A 97 -7.19 -6.28 7.31
N TRP A 98 -6.85 -5.13 7.90
CA TRP A 98 -7.82 -4.08 8.17
C TRP A 98 -8.15 -3.34 6.88
N PHE A 99 -9.44 -3.21 6.53
CA PHE A 99 -9.85 -2.55 5.30
C PHE A 99 -10.91 -1.48 5.59
N VAL A 100 -10.69 -0.27 5.08
CA VAL A 100 -11.61 0.87 5.26
C VAL A 100 -12.14 1.31 3.90
N GLU A 101 -13.46 1.34 3.78
CA GLU A 101 -14.14 1.98 2.66
C GLU A 101 -14.47 3.41 3.05
N ALA A 102 -13.99 4.38 2.28
CA ALA A 102 -14.22 5.79 2.52
C ALA A 102 -14.70 6.52 1.26
N ALA A 103 -15.38 7.64 1.45
CA ALA A 103 -15.80 8.50 0.36
C ALA A 103 -15.72 9.97 0.77
N THR A 104 -15.35 10.83 -0.18
CA THR A 104 -15.36 12.28 -0.04
C THR A 104 -16.57 12.89 -0.75
N ASP A 105 -16.89 14.13 -0.38
CA ASP A 105 -17.90 14.97 -1.01
C ASP A 105 -17.33 15.89 -2.10
N CYS A 106 -16.07 15.69 -2.50
CA CYS A 106 -15.35 16.49 -3.49
C CYS A 106 -14.72 15.62 -4.59
N SER A 107 -14.31 16.25 -5.68
CA SER A 107 -13.52 15.63 -6.74
C SER A 107 -12.02 15.70 -6.42
N LEU A 108 -11.20 14.93 -7.15
CA LEU A 108 -9.74 15.06 -7.05
C LEU A 108 -9.25 16.45 -7.50
N ASP A 109 -9.92 17.07 -8.48
CA ASP A 109 -9.58 18.42 -8.96
C ASP A 109 -9.80 19.48 -7.87
N ASP A 110 -10.88 19.33 -7.08
CA ASP A 110 -11.16 20.21 -5.93
C ASP A 110 -10.06 20.15 -4.85
N VAL A 111 -9.26 19.07 -4.85
CA VAL A 111 -8.13 18.87 -3.94
C VAL A 111 -6.79 18.85 -4.66
N ASN A 112 -6.69 19.50 -5.82
CA ASN A 112 -5.47 19.67 -6.63
C ASN A 112 -4.72 18.36 -6.86
N GLY A 113 -5.45 17.27 -7.14
CA GLY A 113 -4.86 15.95 -7.35
C GLY A 113 -4.07 15.40 -6.17
N LEU A 114 -4.20 15.99 -4.97
CA LEU A 114 -3.42 15.69 -3.76
C LEU A 114 -1.92 16.01 -3.92
N GLU A 115 -1.59 17.04 -4.67
CA GLU A 115 -0.26 17.62 -4.61
C GLU A 115 -0.04 18.36 -3.28
N TYR A 116 1.21 18.45 -2.82
CA TYR A 116 1.55 19.20 -1.61
C TYR A 116 1.44 20.73 -1.84
N PRO A 117 0.97 21.51 -0.85
CA PRO A 117 0.46 21.07 0.44
C PRO A 117 -0.91 20.40 0.32
N LEU A 118 -1.07 19.26 1.01
CA LEU A 118 -2.28 18.46 0.91
C LEU A 118 -3.50 19.21 1.46
N MET A 119 -4.58 19.28 0.67
CA MET A 119 -5.86 19.85 1.10
C MET A 119 -6.71 18.90 1.95
N ILE A 120 -6.39 17.60 1.93
CA ILE A 120 -6.92 16.58 2.83
C ILE A 120 -5.73 16.05 3.61
N SER A 121 -5.82 15.97 4.94
CA SER A 121 -4.70 15.51 5.76
C SER A 121 -4.33 14.04 5.45
N GLU A 122 -3.07 13.68 5.67
CA GLU A 122 -2.61 12.30 5.47
C GLU A 122 -3.38 11.32 6.38
N GLU A 123 -3.71 11.73 7.60
CA GLU A 123 -4.48 10.93 8.56
C GLU A 123 -5.91 10.63 8.08
N GLU A 124 -6.49 11.51 7.26
CA GLU A 124 -7.79 11.29 6.63
C GLU A 124 -7.70 10.27 5.49
N LEU A 125 -6.57 10.24 4.78
CA LEU A 125 -6.33 9.37 3.62
C LEU A 125 -5.76 8.00 3.98
N LEU A 126 -5.24 7.84 5.20
CA LEU A 126 -4.66 6.59 5.69
C LEU A 126 -5.63 5.84 6.63
N PRO A 127 -5.61 4.49 6.60
CA PRO A 127 -6.34 3.69 7.56
C PRO A 127 -5.73 3.86 8.96
N ALA A 128 -6.61 3.92 9.97
CA ALA A 128 -6.24 3.83 11.38
C ALA A 128 -6.93 2.62 12.01
N PRO A 129 -6.28 1.94 12.97
CA PRO A 129 -6.93 0.89 13.75
C PRO A 129 -8.00 1.49 14.68
N GLU A 130 -8.89 0.65 15.20
CA GLU A 130 -9.82 1.03 16.28
C GLU A 130 -9.07 1.50 17.54
N ASP A 131 -9.73 2.37 18.32
CA ASP A 131 -9.20 2.84 19.59
C ASP A 131 -8.84 1.67 20.51
N GLY A 132 -7.62 1.68 21.05
CA GLY A 132 -7.10 0.62 21.92
C GLY A 132 -6.43 -0.55 21.19
N VAL A 133 -6.52 -0.63 19.85
CA VAL A 133 -5.75 -1.61 19.07
C VAL A 133 -4.34 -1.06 18.80
N HIS A 134 -3.32 -1.81 19.18
CA HIS A 134 -1.94 -1.40 18.92
C HIS A 134 -1.68 -1.34 17.40
N PRO A 135 -1.20 -0.22 16.83
CA PRO A 135 -1.07 -0.05 15.38
C PRO A 135 -0.19 -1.09 14.69
N THR A 136 0.74 -1.70 15.43
CA THR A 136 1.63 -2.72 14.91
C THR A 136 1.11 -4.14 15.06
N SER A 137 -0.07 -4.34 15.67
CA SER A 137 -0.65 -5.68 15.84
C SER A 137 -1.19 -6.24 14.52
N ILE A 138 -1.63 -5.37 13.62
CA ILE A 138 -2.15 -5.70 12.30
C ILE A 138 -1.03 -5.46 11.27
N PRO A 139 -0.53 -6.52 10.58
CA PRO A 139 0.52 -6.40 9.58
C PRO A 139 0.29 -5.36 8.49
N VAL A 140 -0.94 -5.29 7.98
CA VAL A 140 -1.34 -4.45 6.86
C VAL A 140 -2.74 -3.90 7.10
N MET A 141 -2.88 -2.61 6.87
CA MET A 141 -4.15 -1.88 6.87
C MET A 141 -4.26 -1.10 5.56
N MET A 142 -5.46 -1.06 4.99
CA MET A 142 -5.71 -0.43 3.70
C MET A 142 -6.99 0.40 3.75
N GLN A 143 -6.99 1.56 3.10
CA GLN A 143 -8.17 2.40 2.93
C GLN A 143 -8.38 2.72 1.46
N VAL A 144 -9.60 2.58 0.96
CA VAL A 144 -10.00 3.08 -0.36
C VAL A 144 -10.90 4.28 -0.17
N THR A 145 -10.45 5.46 -0.61
CA THR A 145 -11.21 6.71 -0.55
C THR A 145 -11.71 7.09 -1.93
N GLU A 146 -13.03 7.00 -2.18
CA GLU A 146 -13.68 7.35 -3.44
C GLU A 146 -14.05 8.85 -3.50
N PHE A 147 -13.81 9.50 -4.65
CA PHE A 147 -14.14 10.91 -4.92
C PHE A 147 -15.36 11.03 -5.82
N THR A 148 -16.03 12.18 -5.79
CA THR A 148 -17.27 12.41 -6.58
C THR A 148 -17.04 12.36 -8.09
N CYS A 149 -15.81 12.61 -8.57
CA CYS A 149 -15.42 12.46 -9.97
C CYS A 149 -15.22 10.99 -10.41
N GLY A 150 -15.35 10.02 -9.51
CA GLY A 150 -15.08 8.60 -9.77
C GLY A 150 -13.61 8.20 -9.62
N GLY A 151 -12.71 9.16 -9.38
CA GLY A 151 -11.34 8.88 -8.93
C GLY A 151 -11.33 8.29 -7.51
N PHE A 152 -10.23 7.65 -7.12
CA PHE A 152 -10.06 7.12 -5.78
C PHE A 152 -8.58 7.09 -5.39
N ILE A 153 -8.33 7.01 -4.08
CA ILE A 153 -6.98 6.83 -3.51
C ILE A 153 -6.93 5.51 -2.76
N LEU A 154 -5.75 4.90 -2.74
CA LEU A 154 -5.43 3.76 -1.90
C LEU A 154 -4.44 4.18 -0.80
N GLY A 155 -4.93 4.32 0.43
CA GLY A 155 -4.09 4.48 1.62
C GLY A 155 -3.59 3.14 2.11
N LEU A 156 -2.30 3.04 2.48
CA LEU A 156 -1.67 1.82 2.97
C LEU A 156 -0.84 2.12 4.21
N VAL A 157 -1.08 1.36 5.28
CA VAL A 157 -0.21 1.29 6.44
C VAL A 157 0.27 -0.15 6.57
N ALA A 158 1.59 -0.36 6.59
CA ALA A 158 2.20 -1.68 6.69
C ALA A 158 3.31 -1.66 7.73
N VAL A 159 3.36 -2.71 8.57
CA VAL A 159 4.42 -2.85 9.57
C VAL A 159 5.74 -3.21 8.87
N HIS A 160 6.66 -2.25 8.83
CA HIS A 160 7.91 -2.34 8.08
C HIS A 160 8.79 -3.55 8.46
N THR A 161 8.65 -4.08 9.67
CA THR A 161 9.31 -5.32 10.12
C THR A 161 9.07 -6.50 9.15
N LEU A 162 7.91 -6.56 8.49
CA LEU A 162 7.59 -7.64 7.54
C LEU A 162 8.20 -7.44 6.15
N ALA A 163 8.33 -6.21 5.66
CA ALA A 163 8.73 -5.97 4.29
C ALA A 163 9.36 -4.59 4.12
N ASP A 164 10.32 -4.51 3.21
CA ASP A 164 10.81 -3.22 2.74
C ASP A 164 9.95 -2.65 1.62
N GLY A 165 10.28 -1.45 1.15
CA GLY A 165 9.52 -0.78 0.08
C GLY A 165 9.36 -1.63 -1.18
N LEU A 166 10.38 -2.44 -1.55
CA LEU A 166 10.28 -3.35 -2.69
C LEU A 166 9.35 -4.53 -2.40
N GLY A 167 9.40 -5.08 -1.19
CA GLY A 167 8.49 -6.14 -0.76
C GLY A 167 7.03 -5.68 -0.71
N VAL A 168 6.77 -4.48 -0.19
CA VAL A 168 5.44 -3.87 -0.20
C VAL A 168 4.97 -3.60 -1.63
N ALA A 169 5.83 -3.09 -2.51
CA ALA A 169 5.49 -2.89 -3.93
C ALA A 169 5.14 -4.21 -4.64
N GLN A 170 5.84 -5.30 -4.32
CA GLN A 170 5.52 -6.65 -4.82
C GLN A 170 4.11 -7.08 -4.35
N PHE A 171 3.77 -6.84 -3.08
CA PHE A 171 2.45 -7.14 -2.52
C PHE A 171 1.34 -6.30 -3.17
N ILE A 172 1.54 -4.99 -3.36
CA ILE A 172 0.59 -4.13 -4.08
C ILE A 172 0.40 -4.61 -5.53
N THR A 173 1.47 -5.07 -6.18
CA THR A 173 1.41 -5.66 -7.52
C THR A 173 0.55 -6.92 -7.54
N ALA A 174 0.70 -7.81 -6.55
CA ALA A 174 -0.14 -8.99 -6.41
C ALA A 174 -1.62 -8.63 -6.24
N ILE A 175 -1.95 -7.61 -5.42
CA ILE A 175 -3.32 -7.09 -5.31
C ILE A 175 -3.82 -6.59 -6.68
N ALA A 176 -3.02 -5.82 -7.41
CA ALA A 176 -3.41 -5.34 -8.73
C ALA A 176 -3.57 -6.47 -9.77
N GLU A 177 -2.84 -7.58 -9.64
CA GLU A 177 -3.00 -8.78 -10.47
C GLU A 177 -4.31 -9.50 -10.15
N HIS A 178 -4.61 -9.75 -8.87
CA HIS A 178 -5.90 -10.30 -8.44
C HIS A 178 -7.08 -9.42 -8.87
N ALA A 179 -6.96 -8.10 -8.76
CA ALA A 179 -7.99 -7.15 -9.22
C ALA A 179 -8.26 -7.24 -10.73
N ARG A 180 -7.28 -7.72 -11.51
CA ARG A 180 -7.41 -7.97 -12.96
C ARG A 180 -7.87 -9.40 -13.28
N GLY A 181 -8.14 -10.22 -12.26
CA GLY A 181 -8.58 -11.62 -12.42
C GLY A 181 -7.44 -12.59 -12.71
N VAL A 182 -6.20 -12.26 -12.31
CA VAL A 182 -5.09 -13.22 -12.34
C VAL A 182 -5.16 -14.06 -11.07
N ASP A 183 -5.27 -15.38 -11.21
CA ASP A 183 -5.48 -16.31 -10.07
C ASP A 183 -4.28 -16.39 -9.11
N LYS A 184 -3.06 -16.17 -9.60
CA LYS A 184 -1.82 -16.22 -8.82
C LYS A 184 -0.86 -15.09 -9.23
N PRO A 185 -0.09 -14.54 -8.28
CA PRO A 185 0.89 -13.51 -8.59
C PRO A 185 1.93 -14.02 -9.59
N LYS A 186 2.33 -13.17 -10.54
CA LYS A 186 3.37 -13.53 -11.52
C LYS A 186 4.72 -13.79 -10.86
N VAL A 187 4.99 -13.11 -9.74
CA VAL A 187 6.16 -13.32 -8.91
C VAL A 187 5.68 -13.96 -7.61
N ALA A 188 6.01 -15.24 -7.42
CA ALA A 188 5.63 -15.97 -6.22
C ALA A 188 6.32 -15.34 -4.98
N PRO A 189 5.59 -15.04 -3.90
CA PRO A 189 6.20 -14.51 -2.69
C PRO A 189 7.07 -15.55 -1.99
N VAL A 190 8.25 -15.12 -1.53
CA VAL A 190 9.21 -15.96 -0.82
C VAL A 190 9.44 -15.39 0.57
N TRP A 191 9.09 -16.18 1.59
CA TRP A 191 9.24 -15.80 3.00
C TRP A 191 10.69 -15.88 3.48
N ASP A 192 11.37 -16.99 3.20
CA ASP A 192 12.69 -17.45 3.68
C ASP A 192 13.59 -16.41 4.38
N ARG A 193 13.18 -15.99 5.60
CA ARG A 193 13.89 -14.96 6.38
C ARG A 193 15.28 -15.39 6.80
N ALA A 194 15.50 -16.69 6.91
CA ALA A 194 16.79 -17.30 7.20
C ALA A 194 17.84 -17.04 6.11
N LEU A 195 17.46 -16.65 4.88
CA LEU A 195 18.40 -16.27 3.83
C LEU A 195 19.17 -14.99 4.19
N ILE A 196 18.59 -14.12 5.02
CA ILE A 196 19.24 -12.92 5.52
C ILE A 196 19.79 -13.21 6.93
N PRO A 197 21.11 -13.13 7.14
CA PRO A 197 21.71 -13.40 8.44
C PRO A 197 21.25 -12.35 9.45
N ASN A 198 21.06 -12.80 10.69
CA ASN A 198 20.71 -11.91 11.79
C ASN A 198 21.80 -10.83 11.95
N PRO A 199 21.41 -9.57 12.17
CA PRO A 199 22.38 -8.54 12.50
C PRO A 199 23.09 -8.87 13.83
N PRO A 200 24.26 -8.29 14.09
CA PRO A 200 24.89 -8.33 15.41
C PRO A 200 23.88 -7.92 16.49
N LYS A 201 23.93 -8.60 17.64
CA LYS A 201 23.01 -8.30 18.75
C LYS A 201 23.19 -6.84 19.18
N LEU A 202 22.08 -6.08 19.20
CA LEU A 202 22.09 -4.76 19.79
C LEU A 202 22.51 -4.83 21.26
N PRO A 203 23.24 -3.83 21.78
CA PRO A 203 23.56 -3.76 23.20
C PRO A 203 22.27 -3.73 24.02
N PRO A 204 22.26 -4.37 25.22
CA PRO A 204 21.09 -4.38 26.08
C PRO A 204 20.74 -2.96 26.52
N GLY A 205 19.45 -2.62 26.49
CA GLY A 205 18.95 -1.31 26.88
C GLY A 205 17.64 -0.97 26.17
N PRO A 206 16.91 0.07 26.62
CA PRO A 206 15.78 0.58 25.87
C PRO A 206 16.27 1.12 24.50
N PRO A 207 15.41 1.13 23.47
CA PRO A 207 15.74 1.82 22.24
C PRO A 207 16.10 3.29 22.55
N PRO A 208 17.01 3.90 21.77
CA PRO A 208 17.38 5.29 21.98
C PRO A 208 16.13 6.17 21.94
N SER A 209 15.97 7.03 22.96
CA SER A 209 14.94 8.05 22.94
C SER A 209 15.41 9.20 22.05
N PHE A 210 14.56 9.58 21.10
CA PHE A 210 14.79 10.75 20.28
C PHE A 210 13.96 11.89 20.84
N GLN A 211 14.56 13.06 20.97
CA GLN A 211 13.78 14.27 21.20
C GLN A 211 12.87 14.48 20.00
N SER A 212 11.56 14.52 20.23
CA SER A 212 10.62 14.89 19.18
C SER A 212 10.86 16.35 18.84
N PHE A 213 11.38 16.61 17.66
CA PHE A 213 11.43 17.94 17.09
C PHE A 213 10.11 18.16 16.35
N GLY A 214 9.50 19.33 16.51
CA GLY A 214 8.30 19.73 15.75
C GLY A 214 8.63 20.01 14.28
N PHE A 215 9.16 19.01 13.58
CA PHE A 215 9.47 19.11 12.16
C PHE A 215 8.20 19.35 11.37
N GLN A 216 8.30 20.24 10.39
CA GLN A 216 7.25 20.45 9.40
C GLN A 216 7.62 19.71 8.12
N HIS A 217 6.60 19.17 7.45
CA HIS A 217 6.78 18.61 6.11
C HIS A 217 7.22 19.71 5.16
N PHE A 218 8.26 19.44 4.37
CA PHE A 218 8.73 20.33 3.32
C PHE A 218 8.91 19.52 2.04
N SER A 219 8.20 19.92 0.99
CA SER A 219 8.34 19.35 -0.35
C SER A 219 8.92 20.40 -1.29
N THR A 220 9.80 19.99 -2.19
CA THR A 220 10.40 20.84 -3.20
C THR A 220 10.71 20.06 -4.46
N ASP A 221 10.46 20.68 -5.61
CA ASP A 221 10.76 20.08 -6.91
C ASP A 221 12.16 20.43 -7.37
N VAL A 222 12.92 19.40 -7.79
CA VAL A 222 14.17 19.58 -8.52
C VAL A 222 13.90 19.27 -9.99
N THR A 223 13.90 20.30 -10.82
CA THR A 223 13.57 20.16 -12.24
C THR A 223 14.57 19.27 -12.98
N SER A 224 14.12 18.59 -14.04
CA SER A 224 14.96 17.77 -14.92
C SER A 224 16.14 18.55 -15.48
N ASP A 225 15.93 19.81 -15.85
CA ASP A 225 16.97 20.69 -16.41
C ASP A 225 18.05 20.98 -15.36
N ARG A 226 17.63 21.22 -14.10
CA ARG A 226 18.57 21.42 -13.00
C ARG A 226 19.37 20.16 -12.71
N ILE A 227 18.72 18.99 -12.73
CA ILE A 227 19.40 17.70 -12.56
C ILE A 227 20.42 17.49 -13.69
N ALA A 228 20.02 17.70 -14.95
CA ALA A 228 20.89 17.53 -16.11
C ALA A 228 22.10 18.47 -16.05
N HIS A 229 21.89 19.73 -15.68
CA HIS A 229 22.96 20.70 -15.52
C HIS A 229 23.99 20.27 -14.47
N VAL A 230 23.54 19.84 -13.28
CA VAL A 230 24.46 19.39 -12.22
C VAL A 230 25.22 18.13 -12.61
N LYS A 231 24.56 17.19 -13.32
CA LYS A 231 25.24 15.99 -13.84
C LYS A 231 26.34 16.35 -14.84
N ALA A 232 26.07 17.31 -15.73
CA ALA A 232 27.06 17.78 -16.71
C ALA A 232 28.25 18.47 -16.03
N GLU A 233 28.01 19.34 -15.06
CA GLU A 233 29.04 20.02 -14.26
C GLU A 233 29.93 19.00 -13.51
N TYR A 234 29.31 17.99 -12.89
CA TYR A 234 30.01 16.93 -12.19
C TYR A 234 30.92 16.13 -13.14
N PHE A 235 30.40 15.76 -14.31
CA PHE A 235 31.17 15.05 -15.32
C PHE A 235 32.33 15.89 -15.86
N GLN A 236 32.12 17.17 -16.15
CA GLN A 236 33.18 18.07 -16.61
C GLN A 236 34.31 18.25 -15.59
N THR A 237 33.97 18.26 -14.30
CA THR A 237 34.93 18.49 -13.22
C THR A 237 35.71 17.23 -12.85
N PHE A 238 35.03 16.08 -12.77
CA PHE A 238 35.61 14.85 -12.22
C PHE A 238 35.78 13.72 -13.24
N GLY A 239 35.25 13.86 -14.46
CA GLY A 239 35.26 12.78 -15.47
C GLY A 239 34.40 11.56 -15.08
N GLN A 240 33.53 11.70 -14.08
CA GLN A 240 32.68 10.62 -13.55
C GLN A 240 31.21 10.94 -13.75
N TYR A 241 30.39 9.90 -13.86
CA TYR A 241 28.94 10.02 -13.91
C TYR A 241 28.33 9.97 -12.52
N CYS A 242 27.25 10.70 -12.31
CA CYS A 242 26.42 10.62 -11.11
C CYS A 242 24.95 10.39 -11.47
N SER A 243 24.23 9.72 -10.57
CA SER A 243 22.82 9.41 -10.69
C SER A 243 21.96 10.63 -10.33
N THR A 244 20.66 10.57 -10.65
CA THR A 244 19.71 11.59 -10.16
C THR A 244 19.62 11.58 -8.63
N PHE A 245 19.74 10.39 -8.02
CA PHE A 245 19.75 10.24 -6.57
C PHE A 245 20.95 10.97 -5.94
N ASP A 246 22.14 10.85 -6.53
CA ASP A 246 23.34 11.56 -6.05
C ASP A 246 23.14 13.08 -6.07
N VAL A 247 22.58 13.60 -7.16
CA VAL A 247 22.27 15.03 -7.30
C VAL A 247 21.24 15.48 -6.25
N ALA A 248 20.12 14.76 -6.12
CA ALA A 248 19.05 15.11 -5.19
C ALA A 248 19.55 15.07 -3.73
N THR A 249 20.20 13.98 -3.33
CA THR A 249 20.76 13.82 -1.98
C THR A 249 21.80 14.89 -1.69
N ALA A 250 22.74 15.15 -2.60
CA ALA A 250 23.77 16.18 -2.39
C ALA A 250 23.16 17.58 -2.24
N LYS A 251 22.17 17.95 -3.08
CA LYS A 251 21.54 19.27 -3.01
C LYS A 251 20.69 19.44 -1.75
N VAL A 252 19.90 18.44 -1.36
CA VAL A 252 19.12 18.46 -0.12
C VAL A 252 20.06 18.53 1.08
N TRP A 253 21.15 17.76 1.09
CA TRP A 253 22.12 17.76 2.18
C TRP A 253 22.83 19.12 2.32
N GLN A 254 23.31 19.70 1.20
CA GLN A 254 23.89 21.04 1.18
C GLN A 254 22.92 22.12 1.66
N ALA A 255 21.66 22.06 1.25
CA ALA A 255 20.63 23.00 1.68
C ALA A 255 20.37 22.87 3.19
N ARG A 256 20.24 21.63 3.69
CA ARG A 256 19.99 21.34 5.10
C ARG A 256 21.13 21.78 6.00
N ILE A 257 22.39 21.54 5.63
CA ILE A 257 23.57 21.99 6.39
C ILE A 257 23.57 23.52 6.50
N ARG A 258 23.36 24.23 5.38
CA ARG A 258 23.32 25.70 5.38
C ARG A 258 22.17 26.26 6.20
N ALA A 259 21.00 25.64 6.14
CA ALA A 259 19.82 26.07 6.89
C ALA A 259 19.98 25.90 8.40
N ILE A 260 20.64 24.82 8.84
CA ILE A 260 20.89 24.57 10.27
C ILE A 260 22.04 25.44 10.79
N GLY A 261 23.02 25.77 9.94
CA GLY A 261 24.14 26.63 10.31
C GLY A 261 25.11 25.96 11.28
N TYR A 262 25.43 24.67 11.04
CA TYR A 262 26.42 23.95 11.84
C TYR A 262 27.78 24.67 11.87
N ASN A 263 28.53 24.50 12.96
CA ASN A 263 29.93 24.93 13.01
C ASN A 263 30.72 24.19 11.91
N PRO A 264 31.60 24.86 11.15
CA PRO A 264 32.40 24.24 10.08
C PRO A 264 33.18 22.97 10.48
N GLU A 265 33.56 22.83 11.76
CA GLU A 265 34.26 21.64 12.28
C GLU A 265 33.31 20.49 12.66
N THR A 266 32.00 20.70 12.57
CA THR A 266 31.00 19.68 12.90
C THR A 266 30.96 18.66 11.78
N GLN A 267 31.33 17.42 12.09
CA GLN A 267 31.16 16.31 11.17
C GLN A 267 29.66 16.01 10.99
N VAL A 268 29.16 16.18 9.77
CA VAL A 268 27.78 15.85 9.40
C VAL A 268 27.78 14.57 8.58
N HIS A 269 26.87 13.67 8.91
CA HIS A 269 26.70 12.41 8.20
C HIS A 269 25.42 12.45 7.38
N VAL A 270 25.47 11.98 6.13
CA VAL A 270 24.26 11.67 5.35
C VAL A 270 24.09 10.15 5.33
N CYS A 271 22.90 9.71 5.69
CA CYS A 271 22.56 8.30 5.75
C CYS A 271 21.44 8.01 4.75
N PHE A 272 21.56 6.93 3.99
CA PHE A 272 20.54 6.47 3.05
C PHE A 272 20.52 4.94 2.97
N PHE A 273 19.40 4.37 2.52
CA PHE A 273 19.22 2.93 2.45
C PHE A 273 19.54 2.41 1.04
N ALA A 274 20.34 1.35 0.95
CA ALA A 274 20.68 0.68 -0.31
C ALA A 274 20.13 -0.73 -0.35
N ASN A 275 19.39 -1.06 -1.42
CA ASN A 275 18.94 -2.42 -1.71
C ASN A 275 20.13 -3.34 -2.01
N THR A 276 20.24 -4.46 -1.31
CA THR A 276 21.35 -5.42 -1.47
C THR A 276 20.94 -6.77 -2.02
N ARG A 277 19.69 -6.92 -2.50
CA ARG A 277 19.23 -8.17 -3.15
C ARG A 277 20.15 -8.62 -4.28
N HIS A 278 20.64 -7.68 -5.08
CA HIS A 278 21.56 -7.93 -6.19
C HIS A 278 22.95 -8.44 -5.76
N LEU A 279 23.34 -8.21 -4.50
CA LEU A 279 24.57 -8.76 -3.91
C LEU A 279 24.36 -10.16 -3.31
N ARG A 280 23.11 -10.60 -3.22
CA ARG A 280 22.69 -11.85 -2.56
C ARG A 280 22.12 -12.87 -3.54
N THR A 281 22.51 -12.80 -4.81
CA THR A 281 22.04 -13.70 -5.89
C THR A 281 22.41 -15.17 -5.68
N GLN A 282 23.37 -15.46 -4.79
CA GLN A 282 23.73 -16.82 -4.40
C GLN A 282 22.73 -17.45 -3.42
N VAL A 283 21.95 -16.64 -2.70
CA VAL A 283 21.02 -17.12 -1.65
C VAL A 283 19.56 -16.75 -1.96
N LEU A 284 19.32 -15.60 -2.58
CA LEU A 284 17.97 -15.18 -2.97
C LEU A 284 17.53 -15.85 -4.27
N PRO A 285 16.22 -16.10 -4.46
CA PRO A 285 15.72 -16.67 -5.69
C PRO A 285 16.03 -15.77 -6.89
N LYS A 286 16.49 -16.39 -7.99
CA LYS A 286 16.88 -15.67 -9.22
C LYS A 286 15.70 -14.95 -9.88
N ASP A 287 14.50 -15.52 -9.75
CA ASP A 287 13.26 -14.98 -10.33
C ASP A 287 12.57 -13.95 -9.40
N GLY A 288 13.22 -13.56 -8.30
CA GLY A 288 12.70 -12.58 -7.35
C GLY A 288 11.82 -13.19 -6.26
N GLY A 289 10.85 -12.45 -5.75
CA GLY A 289 9.86 -12.95 -4.79
C GLY A 289 10.18 -12.71 -3.32
N TYR A 290 11.46 -12.53 -2.95
CA TYR A 290 11.84 -12.19 -1.57
C TYR A 290 11.37 -10.78 -1.21
N TYR A 291 10.32 -10.73 -0.39
CA TYR A 291 9.65 -9.49 0.01
C TYR A 291 10.09 -8.97 1.38
N GLY A 292 10.98 -9.68 2.07
CA GLY A 292 11.51 -9.22 3.35
C GLY A 292 12.47 -8.05 3.22
N ASN A 293 12.86 -7.48 4.37
CA ASN A 293 13.88 -6.44 4.42
C ASN A 293 15.21 -6.96 3.85
N CYS A 294 15.70 -6.32 2.79
CA CYS A 294 17.01 -6.59 2.19
C CYS A 294 17.65 -5.29 1.70
N PHE A 295 17.73 -4.33 2.62
CA PHE A 295 18.45 -3.08 2.44
C PHE A 295 19.32 -2.82 3.66
N TYR A 296 20.37 -2.02 3.47
CA TYR A 296 21.30 -1.67 4.53
C TYR A 296 21.53 -0.16 4.53
N LEU A 297 21.78 0.39 5.71
CA LEU A 297 22.14 1.80 5.87
C LEU A 297 23.56 2.02 5.34
N LEU A 298 23.71 2.95 4.41
CA LEU A 298 24.97 3.50 3.99
C LEU A 298 25.12 4.89 4.58
N THR A 299 26.34 5.19 5.03
CA THR A 299 26.70 6.49 5.61
C THR A 299 27.81 7.09 4.79
N SER A 300 27.63 8.35 4.38
CA SER A 300 28.70 9.17 3.80
C SER A 300 28.99 10.33 4.72
N ILE A 301 30.28 10.66 4.81
CA ILE A 301 30.82 11.75 5.63
C ILE A 301 31.40 12.78 4.67
N CYS A 302 31.24 14.05 4.98
CA CYS A 302 31.96 15.14 4.35
C CYS A 302 32.59 16.02 5.43
#